data_AF-A0A2H0WGA9-F1
#
_entry.id   AF-A0A2H0WGA9-F1
#
_cell.length_a   1.000
_cell.length_b   1.000
_cell.length_c   1.000
_cell.angle_alpha   90.00
_cell.angle_beta   90.00
_cell.angle_gamma   90.00
#
_symmetry.space_group_name_H-M   'P 1'
#
loop_
_entity.id
_entity.type
_entity.pdbx_description
1 polymer ?
#
loop_
_entity_poly.entity_id
_entity_poly.type
_entity_poly.pdbx_seq_one_letter_code
_entity_poly.pdbx_strand_id
1 'polypeptide(L)'
;MEDSLQKFSITLSLIAVLGLGAGRLAQAASSVSGKISFQGDAVHLEIEGRNQWIYDVKKIDDKNKAIVQVTLPALDQATVAALQAFSSPIVTKVAVDKNGPDGQYVISLYLVNSEIDSFDYLTEKPSKLIVDFYENQEDSEKAPAKTPAKTVKTKVASKKVAEVSKAPKDKDKDKREPASVDALTINNQGEPMALDLGAKENEVRLNATFDGGDPNFDRFSIKDYEVKEESVIGSQQKVYLEFPMLKNDTPYFGLLQSRPPVYQILAQDTDENKQARLLLTLFEKKRYNVFLKTVEWFYNKYPESAYLEMIQFMQADATFAIWLETKNADDFDTAMLRYRQTLEKYPNSPLMERTMMLMGFATLERGDYLGTLRLFQSHLQKRPQSPNRDIARFAISNAYMKISRYDEALQVLGQIESDSKDEKAKIQAAYYRGDMYYQKKEPTTAIREYQSAQKKYPQAASQFPNAVYNQAAAYFQIKDYRKSLDAYREFLKQ
;
A
#
# COMPACT_ATOMS: atom_id res chain seq x y z
N MET A 1 26.77 14.51 89.96
CA MET A 1 28.22 14.61 89.77
C MET A 1 28.63 13.49 88.83
N GLU A 2 28.72 13.67 87.52
CA GLU A 2 28.31 14.78 86.63
C GLU A 2 28.31 14.24 85.18
N ASP A 3 27.47 14.82 84.32
CA ASP A 3 27.58 15.03 82.86
C ASP A 3 28.72 14.33 82.05
N SER A 4 28.59 13.97 80.76
CA SER A 4 27.48 13.94 79.79
C SER A 4 28.00 13.16 78.53
N LEU A 5 27.37 13.01 77.36
CA LEU A 5 26.11 13.51 76.76
C LEU A 5 25.57 12.42 75.78
N GLN A 6 24.79 12.81 74.76
CA GLN A 6 24.10 11.94 73.79
C GLN A 6 24.91 11.62 72.52
N LYS A 7 24.64 10.43 71.94
CA LYS A 7 24.04 10.32 70.59
C LYS A 7 23.34 8.97 70.41
N PHE A 8 22.02 9.01 70.23
CA PHE A 8 21.18 7.86 69.90
C PHE A 8 21.01 7.75 68.38
N SER A 9 21.12 6.55 67.82
CA SER A 9 20.29 6.14 66.68
C SER A 9 20.12 4.62 66.72
N ILE A 10 18.92 4.15 66.40
CA ILE A 10 18.43 2.81 66.76
C ILE A 10 18.67 1.81 65.61
N THR A 11 19.13 0.61 65.99
CA THR A 11 19.24 -0.56 65.14
C THR A 11 17.88 -1.08 64.66
N LEU A 12 17.84 -1.60 63.43
CA LEU A 12 17.00 -2.77 63.16
C LEU A 12 17.72 -3.74 62.22
N SER A 13 18.03 -4.92 62.74
CA SER A 13 18.67 -6.01 62.00
C SER A 13 17.61 -6.91 61.36
N LEU A 14 17.83 -7.38 60.13
CA LEU A 14 17.17 -8.59 59.65
C LEU A 14 18.10 -9.47 58.79
N ILE A 15 18.78 -10.38 59.50
CA ILE A 15 19.12 -11.77 59.16
C ILE A 15 19.36 -12.09 57.67
N ALA A 16 20.61 -12.45 57.37
CA ALA A 16 20.98 -13.18 56.16
C ALA A 16 20.65 -14.69 56.29
N VAL A 17 20.26 -15.32 55.18
CA VAL A 17 20.20 -16.79 55.03
C VAL A 17 20.95 -17.20 53.76
N LEU A 18 21.80 -18.22 53.89
CA LEU A 18 22.58 -18.79 52.79
C LEU A 18 21.69 -19.50 51.76
N GLY A 19 21.89 -19.17 50.48
CA GLY A 19 21.41 -19.96 49.34
C GLY A 19 22.57 -20.73 48.71
N LEU A 20 22.47 -22.07 48.70
CA LEU A 20 23.43 -22.96 48.02
C LEU A 20 23.43 -22.75 46.50
N GLY A 21 24.56 -23.07 45.88
CA GLY A 21 24.77 -22.82 44.46
C GLY A 21 23.85 -23.62 43.53
N ALA A 22 23.33 -22.94 42.52
CA ALA A 22 23.00 -23.54 41.23
C ALA A 22 24.04 -23.03 40.22
N GLY A 23 24.71 -23.93 39.52
CA GLY A 23 25.64 -23.54 38.47
C GLY A 23 24.90 -22.71 37.42
N ARG A 24 25.49 -21.59 37.00
CA ARG A 24 25.11 -20.98 35.73
C ARG A 24 25.50 -21.96 34.63
N LEU A 25 24.56 -22.83 34.28
CA LEU A 25 24.51 -23.45 32.97
C LEU A 25 24.70 -22.32 31.96
N ALA A 26 25.88 -22.28 31.34
CA ALA A 26 26.01 -21.64 30.06
C ALA A 26 25.00 -22.36 29.15
N GLN A 27 23.84 -21.73 28.91
CA GLN A 27 23.00 -22.15 27.81
C GLN A 27 23.91 -22.13 26.59
N ALA A 28 24.15 -23.29 25.98
CA ALA A 28 24.83 -23.38 24.72
C ALA A 28 24.05 -22.47 23.77
N ALA A 29 24.62 -21.30 23.46
CA ALA A 29 23.92 -20.25 22.76
C ALA A 29 23.56 -20.81 21.39
N SER A 30 22.26 -21.06 21.16
CA SER A 30 21.79 -21.77 19.96
C SER A 30 22.34 -21.05 18.73
N SER A 31 23.19 -21.76 17.98
CA SER A 31 23.84 -21.19 16.82
C SER A 31 22.78 -20.81 15.79
N VAL A 32 22.92 -19.65 15.19
CA VAL A 32 22.03 -19.20 14.12
C VAL A 32 22.42 -19.86 12.80
N SER A 33 21.41 -20.10 11.95
CA SER A 33 21.58 -20.64 10.61
C SER A 33 21.31 -19.56 9.57
N GLY A 34 21.91 -19.65 8.40
CA GLY A 34 21.76 -18.62 7.38
C GLY A 34 22.02 -19.08 5.96
N LYS A 35 21.61 -18.23 5.02
CA LYS A 35 21.70 -18.44 3.56
C LYS A 35 22.17 -17.14 2.92
N ILE A 36 23.01 -17.26 1.90
CA ILE A 36 23.42 -16.15 1.05
C ILE A 36 23.14 -16.51 -0.40
N SER A 37 22.67 -15.55 -1.18
CA SER A 37 22.27 -15.75 -2.57
C SER A 37 22.45 -14.47 -3.38
N PHE A 38 22.62 -14.61 -4.69
CA PHE A 38 22.56 -13.49 -5.63
C PHE A 38 21.24 -13.58 -6.40
N GLN A 39 20.40 -12.55 -6.32
CA GLN A 39 19.04 -12.54 -6.87
C GLN A 39 18.82 -11.23 -7.62
N GLY A 40 18.57 -11.31 -8.93
CA GLY A 40 18.52 -10.13 -9.79
C GLY A 40 19.87 -9.43 -9.87
N ASP A 41 19.96 -8.25 -9.28
CA ASP A 41 21.13 -7.38 -9.15
C ASP A 41 21.66 -7.27 -7.70
N ALA A 42 20.98 -7.86 -6.71
CA ALA A 42 21.35 -7.78 -5.30
C ALA A 42 21.92 -9.09 -4.73
N VAL A 43 22.78 -8.99 -3.71
CA VAL A 43 23.12 -10.12 -2.83
C VAL A 43 22.25 -10.06 -1.59
N HIS A 44 21.56 -11.15 -1.30
CA HIS A 44 20.66 -11.30 -0.16
C HIS A 44 21.26 -12.27 0.86
N LEU A 45 21.53 -11.77 2.07
CA LEU A 45 21.95 -12.56 3.23
C LEU A 45 20.80 -12.66 4.25
N GLU A 46 20.36 -13.88 4.52
CA GLU A 46 19.32 -14.20 5.51
C GLU A 46 19.93 -15.01 6.65
N ILE A 47 19.72 -14.58 7.91
CA ILE A 47 20.08 -15.33 9.12
C ILE A 47 18.81 -15.55 9.98
N GLU A 48 18.60 -16.77 10.48
CA GLU A 48 17.45 -17.15 11.30
C GLU A 48 17.86 -17.93 12.57
N GLY A 49 16.92 -18.10 13.52
CA GLY A 49 17.15 -18.87 14.76
C GLY A 49 17.25 -18.05 16.05
N ARG A 50 16.86 -16.77 16.04
CA ARG A 50 16.69 -15.93 17.23
C ARG A 50 15.36 -15.18 17.17
N ASN A 51 14.73 -15.00 18.34
CA ASN A 51 13.53 -14.16 18.51
C ASN A 51 13.86 -12.71 18.90
N GLN A 52 15.11 -12.45 19.29
CA GLN A 52 15.65 -11.13 19.59
C GLN A 52 17.08 -11.09 19.03
N TRP A 53 17.36 -10.09 18.19
CA TRP A 53 18.62 -9.95 17.50
C TRP A 53 19.48 -8.90 18.20
N ILE A 54 20.73 -9.28 18.47
CA ILE A 54 21.82 -8.37 18.83
C ILE A 54 22.80 -8.51 17.68
N TYR A 55 22.95 -7.46 16.89
CA TYR A 55 23.82 -7.44 15.71
C TYR A 55 24.25 -6.01 15.40
N ASP A 56 25.25 -5.86 14.54
CA ASP A 56 25.82 -4.57 14.13
C ASP A 56 26.36 -4.70 12.70
N VAL A 57 26.01 -3.76 11.81
CA VAL A 57 26.44 -3.73 10.40
C VAL A 57 27.30 -2.49 10.18
N LYS A 58 28.52 -2.68 9.68
CA LYS A 58 29.49 -1.60 9.45
C LYS A 58 30.15 -1.72 8.09
N LYS A 59 29.99 -0.69 7.26
CA LYS A 59 30.76 -0.49 6.02
C LYS A 59 32.11 0.17 6.36
N ILE A 60 33.19 -0.39 5.82
CA ILE A 60 34.57 0.10 5.95
C ILE A 60 35.10 0.33 4.53
N ASP A 61 35.29 1.59 4.17
CA ASP A 61 35.79 1.98 2.85
C ASP A 61 37.32 2.15 2.86
N ASP A 62 38.03 1.39 2.01
CA ASP A 62 39.45 1.60 1.72
C ASP A 62 39.67 1.75 0.20
N LYS A 63 39.77 3.01 -0.23
CA LYS A 63 40.38 3.46 -1.50
C LYS A 63 40.13 2.51 -2.69
N ASN A 64 38.86 2.38 -3.05
CA ASN A 64 38.27 1.56 -4.13
C ASN A 64 37.81 0.14 -3.75
N LYS A 65 37.84 -0.26 -2.46
CA LYS A 65 37.18 -1.48 -1.98
C LYS A 65 36.42 -1.19 -0.70
N ALA A 66 35.13 -1.51 -0.67
CA ALA A 66 34.35 -1.52 0.55
C ALA A 66 34.33 -2.93 1.15
N ILE A 67 34.39 -3.01 2.49
CA ILE A 67 34.14 -4.24 3.24
C ILE A 67 32.96 -3.97 4.16
N VAL A 68 31.91 -4.80 4.09
CA VAL A 68 30.83 -4.74 5.08
C VAL A 68 31.03 -5.85 6.10
N GLN A 69 31.05 -5.47 7.37
CA GLN A 69 31.14 -6.37 8.51
C GLN A 69 29.78 -6.49 9.19
N VAL A 70 29.27 -7.71 9.31
CA VAL A 70 28.07 -8.05 10.08
C VAL A 70 28.52 -8.80 11.32
N THR A 71 28.41 -8.18 12.49
CA THR A 71 28.67 -8.80 13.80
C THR A 71 27.36 -9.36 14.33
N LEU A 72 27.30 -10.64 14.70
CA LEU A 72 26.07 -11.32 15.11
C LEU A 72 26.35 -12.58 15.97
N PRO A 73 25.33 -13.26 16.54
CA PRO A 73 25.53 -14.47 17.33
C PRO A 73 26.24 -15.60 16.55
N ALA A 74 26.83 -16.55 17.28
CA ALA A 74 27.59 -17.66 16.66
C ALA A 74 26.79 -18.42 15.59
N LEU A 75 27.40 -18.64 14.43
CA LEU A 75 26.81 -19.34 13.28
C LEU A 75 27.08 -20.85 13.34
N ASP A 76 26.17 -21.65 12.80
CA ASP A 76 26.41 -23.09 12.62
C ASP A 76 27.50 -23.36 11.56
N GLN A 77 28.11 -24.55 11.61
CA GLN A 77 29.25 -24.88 10.74
C GLN A 77 28.89 -24.98 9.25
N ALA A 78 27.68 -25.41 8.90
CA ALA A 78 27.23 -25.49 7.51
C ALA A 78 27.00 -24.09 6.93
N THR A 79 26.40 -23.19 7.72
CA THR A 79 26.25 -21.78 7.35
C THR A 79 27.61 -21.10 7.14
N VAL A 80 28.58 -21.31 8.04
CA VAL A 80 29.95 -20.77 7.86
C VAL A 80 30.59 -21.28 6.56
N ALA A 81 30.46 -22.57 6.26
CA ALA A 81 31.01 -23.15 5.02
C ALA A 81 30.31 -22.60 3.77
N ALA A 82 28.99 -22.45 3.79
CA ALA A 82 28.21 -21.89 2.68
C ALA A 82 28.56 -20.42 2.41
N LEU A 83 28.71 -19.61 3.46
CA LEU A 83 29.16 -18.22 3.36
C LEU A 83 30.55 -18.13 2.74
N GLN A 84 31.53 -18.89 3.26
CA GLN A 84 32.92 -18.85 2.76
C GLN A 84 33.08 -19.38 1.32
N ALA A 85 32.12 -20.15 0.81
CA ALA A 85 32.06 -20.60 -0.58
C ALA A 85 31.34 -19.62 -1.54
N PHE A 86 30.73 -18.54 -1.03
CA PHE A 86 29.94 -17.61 -1.82
C PHE A 86 30.79 -16.52 -2.50
N SER A 87 30.44 -16.23 -3.75
CA SER A 87 30.89 -15.06 -4.52
C SER A 87 29.83 -14.67 -5.55
N SER A 88 29.75 -13.41 -5.92
CA SER A 88 28.84 -12.84 -6.93
C SER A 88 29.54 -11.72 -7.72
N PRO A 89 28.88 -11.11 -8.73
CA PRO A 89 29.43 -9.95 -9.43
C PRO A 89 29.76 -8.76 -8.51
N ILE A 90 29.03 -8.60 -7.41
CA ILE A 90 29.20 -7.48 -6.46
C ILE A 90 29.94 -7.86 -5.17
N VAL A 91 29.91 -9.14 -4.76
CA VAL A 91 30.65 -9.66 -3.58
C VAL A 91 31.76 -10.61 -4.04
N THR A 92 33.00 -10.16 -3.95
CA THR A 92 34.19 -10.91 -4.43
C THR A 92 34.62 -12.05 -3.51
N LYS A 93 34.34 -11.94 -2.21
CA LYS A 93 34.71 -12.90 -1.17
C LYS A 93 33.88 -12.67 0.09
N VAL A 94 33.61 -13.74 0.83
CA VAL A 94 33.12 -13.67 2.22
C VAL A 94 34.12 -14.35 3.16
N ALA A 95 34.40 -13.73 4.30
CA ALA A 95 35.16 -14.32 5.40
C ALA A 95 34.30 -14.34 6.67
N VAL A 96 34.60 -15.26 7.61
CA VAL A 96 33.92 -15.33 8.91
C VAL A 96 34.97 -15.50 10.00
N ASP A 97 35.06 -14.52 10.90
CA ASP A 97 35.80 -14.64 12.16
C ASP A 97 34.87 -15.19 13.25
N LYS A 98 35.39 -16.14 14.03
CA LYS A 98 34.69 -16.82 15.13
C LYS A 98 35.03 -16.23 16.51
N ASN A 99 36.01 -15.31 16.57
CA ASN A 99 36.53 -14.72 17.81
C ASN A 99 36.17 -13.22 17.91
N GLY A 100 35.00 -12.83 17.43
CA GLY A 100 34.52 -11.45 17.49
C GLY A 100 34.21 -10.97 18.92
N PRO A 101 33.86 -9.68 19.08
CA PRO A 101 33.59 -9.08 20.38
C PRO A 101 32.46 -9.81 21.12
N ASP A 102 32.63 -9.98 22.42
CA ASP A 102 31.68 -10.65 23.32
C ASP A 102 31.27 -12.08 22.90
N GLY A 103 32.12 -12.77 22.12
CA GLY A 103 31.87 -14.13 21.62
C GLY A 103 30.94 -14.19 20.40
N GLN A 104 30.69 -13.05 19.75
CA GLN A 104 29.97 -12.96 18.48
C GLN A 104 30.86 -13.38 17.30
N TYR A 105 30.23 -13.72 16.18
CA TYR A 105 30.92 -13.98 14.92
C TYR A 105 30.84 -12.72 14.04
N VAL A 106 31.87 -12.51 13.20
CA VAL A 106 31.93 -11.39 12.26
C VAL A 106 32.00 -11.92 10.83
N ILE A 107 30.94 -11.73 10.06
CA ILE A 107 30.95 -11.95 8.60
C ILE A 107 31.57 -10.71 7.96
N SER A 108 32.59 -10.85 7.13
CA SER A 108 33.17 -9.76 6.31
C SER A 108 32.95 -10.05 4.83
N LEU A 109 32.13 -9.23 4.16
CA LEU A 109 31.87 -9.30 2.72
C LEU A 109 32.73 -8.26 2.00
N TYR A 110 33.53 -8.72 1.03
CA TYR A 110 34.46 -7.90 0.27
C TYR A 110 33.82 -7.47 -1.06
N LEU A 111 33.42 -6.20 -1.15
CA LEU A 111 32.67 -5.65 -2.28
C LEU A 111 33.61 -5.30 -3.45
N VAL A 112 33.09 -5.28 -4.69
CA VAL A 112 33.91 -5.02 -5.89
C VAL A 112 34.30 -3.55 -6.05
N ASN A 113 33.48 -2.63 -5.54
CA ASN A 113 33.69 -1.18 -5.49
C ASN A 113 33.11 -0.62 -4.16
N SER A 114 33.07 0.71 -4.00
CA SER A 114 32.44 1.39 -2.85
C SER A 114 31.01 1.88 -3.12
N GLU A 115 30.51 1.72 -4.36
CA GLU A 115 29.18 2.17 -4.82
C GLU A 115 28.07 1.15 -4.46
N ILE A 116 28.48 -0.06 -4.07
CA ILE A 116 27.59 -1.04 -3.44
C ILE A 116 27.34 -0.63 -1.99
N ASP A 117 26.07 -0.39 -1.67
CA ASP A 117 25.60 -0.17 -0.30
C ASP A 117 25.00 -1.45 0.29
N SER A 118 24.73 -1.41 1.59
CA SER A 118 24.09 -2.50 2.33
C SER A 118 22.92 -1.98 3.15
N PHE A 119 21.80 -2.70 3.14
CA PHE A 119 20.62 -2.40 3.93
C PHE A 119 20.25 -3.61 4.79
N ASP A 120 20.16 -3.42 6.10
CA ASP A 120 19.79 -4.45 7.06
C ASP A 120 18.42 -4.19 7.69
N TYR A 121 17.65 -5.27 7.91
CA TYR A 121 16.36 -5.20 8.58
C TYR A 121 16.01 -6.53 9.27
N LEU A 122 15.05 -6.47 10.19
CA LEU A 122 14.53 -7.64 10.89
C LEU A 122 13.12 -7.99 10.38
N THR A 123 12.83 -9.27 10.18
CA THR A 123 11.46 -9.76 9.98
C THR A 123 10.92 -10.33 11.30
N GLU A 124 9.59 -10.25 11.51
CA GLU A 124 8.98 -10.80 12.74
C GLU A 124 8.52 -12.27 12.60
N LYS A 125 8.05 -12.68 11.42
CA LYS A 125 7.45 -14.01 11.17
C LYS A 125 7.82 -14.57 9.77
N PRO A 126 8.85 -15.44 9.65
CA PRO A 126 9.74 -15.91 10.71
C PRO A 126 10.62 -14.77 11.27
N SER A 127 11.21 -14.95 12.45
CA SER A 127 12.18 -13.96 12.95
C SER A 127 13.54 -14.18 12.31
N LYS A 128 13.98 -13.19 11.53
CA LYS A 128 15.21 -13.23 10.74
C LYS A 128 15.91 -11.88 10.75
N LEU A 129 17.23 -11.91 10.61
CA LEU A 129 18.04 -10.78 10.18
C LEU A 129 18.28 -10.92 8.67
N ILE A 130 17.90 -9.90 7.92
CA ILE A 130 18.24 -9.76 6.50
C ILE A 130 19.31 -8.68 6.35
N VAL A 131 20.28 -8.90 5.48
CA VAL A 131 21.23 -7.88 5.00
C VAL A 131 21.32 -8.01 3.48
N ASP A 132 20.80 -7.02 2.77
CA ASP A 132 20.86 -6.92 1.31
C ASP A 132 22.02 -6.02 0.88
N PHE A 133 22.63 -6.32 -0.28
CA PHE A 133 23.71 -5.54 -0.90
C PHE A 133 23.36 -5.25 -2.35
N TYR A 134 23.43 -3.98 -2.76
CA TYR A 134 23.00 -3.51 -4.09
C TYR A 134 23.78 -2.26 -4.52
N GLU A 135 23.78 -1.95 -5.81
CA GLU A 135 24.50 -0.80 -6.40
C GLU A 135 23.60 0.45 -6.47
N ASN A 136 24.06 1.59 -5.94
CA ASN A 136 23.28 2.84 -5.97
C ASN A 136 23.25 3.48 -7.36
N GLN A 137 22.05 3.63 -7.95
CA GLN A 137 21.86 4.22 -9.28
C GLN A 137 21.74 5.76 -9.28
N GLU A 138 21.84 6.45 -8.12
CA GLU A 138 21.49 7.88 -7.99
C GLU A 138 22.44 8.89 -8.67
N ASP A 139 23.66 8.49 -9.07
CA ASP A 139 24.67 9.43 -9.62
C ASP A 139 24.75 9.49 -11.17
N SER A 140 23.91 8.74 -11.90
CA SER A 140 24.02 8.63 -13.37
C SER A 140 23.22 9.65 -14.20
N GLU A 141 22.33 10.46 -13.61
CA GLU A 141 21.43 11.38 -14.36
C GLU A 141 21.65 12.90 -14.10
N LYS A 142 22.88 13.44 -14.21
CA LYS A 142 23.10 14.90 -14.25
C LYS A 142 24.21 15.40 -15.20
N ALA A 143 23.87 15.65 -16.48
CA ALA A 143 24.49 16.73 -17.28
C ALA A 143 23.72 17.04 -18.59
N PRO A 144 23.15 18.26 -18.78
CA PRO A 144 22.61 18.69 -20.08
C PRO A 144 23.68 19.37 -20.95
N ALA A 145 24.18 18.68 -21.98
CA ALA A 145 25.12 19.24 -22.95
C ALA A 145 24.41 19.91 -24.15
N LYS A 146 24.85 21.12 -24.53
CA LYS A 146 24.26 21.92 -25.63
C LYS A 146 24.97 21.71 -26.97
N THR A 147 24.19 21.55 -28.05
CA THR A 147 24.51 21.89 -29.46
C THR A 147 25.67 21.15 -30.17
N PRO A 148 25.80 21.21 -31.53
CA PRO A 148 24.92 21.79 -32.56
C PRO A 148 24.51 20.82 -33.69
N ALA A 149 23.63 21.27 -34.59
CA ALA A 149 23.30 20.54 -35.82
C ALA A 149 24.43 20.58 -36.87
N LYS A 150 24.68 19.44 -37.54
CA LYS A 150 25.30 19.38 -38.88
C LYS A 150 24.80 18.16 -39.66
N THR A 151 24.43 18.39 -40.91
CA THR A 151 24.09 17.37 -41.92
C THR A 151 25.34 16.72 -42.52
N VAL A 152 25.23 15.48 -43.02
CA VAL A 152 25.67 15.01 -44.37
C VAL A 152 25.50 13.48 -44.56
N LYS A 153 24.57 13.13 -45.44
CA LYS A 153 24.54 12.08 -46.50
C LYS A 153 25.08 10.63 -46.29
N THR A 154 24.12 9.70 -46.28
CA THR A 154 23.92 8.61 -47.29
C THR A 154 24.91 7.43 -47.41
N LYS A 155 24.42 6.20 -47.11
CA LYS A 155 24.19 5.14 -48.13
C LYS A 155 23.38 3.93 -47.63
N VAL A 156 22.77 3.23 -48.59
CA VAL A 156 21.82 2.10 -48.43
C VAL A 156 22.53 0.76 -48.58
N ALA A 157 22.12 -0.26 -47.81
CA ALA A 157 22.15 -1.65 -48.23
C ALA A 157 21.05 -2.45 -47.52
N SER A 158 20.18 -3.12 -48.28
CA SER A 158 19.11 -3.99 -47.78
C SER A 158 19.37 -5.45 -48.17
N LYS A 159 18.95 -6.42 -47.34
CA LYS A 159 18.78 -7.81 -47.78
C LYS A 159 17.70 -8.54 -46.96
N LYS A 160 16.92 -9.37 -47.68
CA LYS A 160 15.71 -10.08 -47.22
C LYS A 160 16.02 -11.42 -46.55
N VAL A 161 15.10 -11.85 -45.68
CA VAL A 161 14.62 -13.23 -45.45
C VAL A 161 13.14 -13.11 -45.01
N ALA A 162 12.19 -14.01 -45.26
CA ALA A 162 11.79 -14.80 -46.44
C ALA A 162 10.32 -15.22 -46.21
N GLU A 163 9.50 -15.43 -47.25
CA GLU A 163 8.04 -15.64 -47.14
C GLU A 163 7.59 -16.90 -47.92
N VAL A 164 7.02 -17.90 -47.22
CA VAL A 164 6.30 -19.10 -47.70
C VAL A 164 5.41 -19.56 -46.52
N SER A 165 4.13 -19.98 -46.60
CA SER A 165 3.22 -20.34 -47.71
C SER A 165 1.75 -20.01 -47.39
N LYS A 166 0.90 -19.89 -48.43
CA LYS A 166 -0.58 -19.82 -48.34
C LYS A 166 -1.25 -21.19 -48.49
N ALA A 167 -2.42 -21.38 -47.85
CA ALA A 167 -3.68 -21.86 -48.47
C ALA A 167 -4.78 -22.06 -47.39
N PRO A 168 -6.09 -22.15 -47.75
CA PRO A 168 -6.74 -21.77 -49.00
C PRO A 168 -7.73 -20.59 -48.83
N LYS A 169 -8.29 -20.09 -49.94
CA LYS A 169 -9.46 -19.21 -49.91
C LYS A 169 -10.72 -20.06 -49.78
N ASP A 170 -11.55 -19.77 -48.79
CA ASP A 170 -12.97 -20.13 -48.87
C ASP A 170 -13.82 -18.90 -49.19
N LYS A 171 -14.90 -19.11 -49.96
CA LYS A 171 -15.83 -18.06 -50.37
C LYS A 171 -17.12 -18.23 -49.58
N ASP A 172 -17.27 -17.47 -48.50
CA ASP A 172 -18.60 -17.24 -47.97
C ASP A 172 -18.86 -15.75 -47.70
N LYS A 173 -20.07 -15.32 -48.08
CA LYS A 173 -20.53 -13.94 -47.99
C LYS A 173 -21.42 -13.79 -46.77
N ASP A 174 -20.81 -13.72 -45.59
CA ASP A 174 -21.35 -13.00 -44.44
C ASP A 174 -20.29 -12.95 -43.33
N LYS A 175 -19.56 -11.84 -43.27
CA LYS A 175 -18.69 -11.52 -42.13
C LYS A 175 -18.99 -10.10 -41.68
N ARG A 176 -19.68 -9.99 -40.54
CA ARG A 176 -19.66 -8.75 -39.74
C ARG A 176 -18.20 -8.47 -39.40
N GLU A 177 -17.71 -7.30 -39.78
CA GLU A 177 -16.41 -6.83 -39.29
C GLU A 177 -16.55 -6.52 -37.78
N PRO A 178 -15.57 -6.88 -36.93
CA PRO A 178 -15.54 -6.41 -35.56
C PRO A 178 -15.47 -4.88 -35.55
N ALA A 179 -16.15 -4.21 -34.61
CA ALA A 179 -15.91 -2.78 -34.38
C ALA A 179 -14.41 -2.52 -34.17
N SER A 180 -13.95 -1.37 -34.66
CA SER A 180 -12.60 -0.89 -34.42
C SER A 180 -12.34 -0.86 -32.92
N VAL A 181 -11.42 -1.72 -32.46
CA VAL A 181 -10.99 -1.74 -31.07
C VAL A 181 -10.30 -0.42 -30.72
N ASP A 182 -10.92 0.34 -29.82
CA ASP A 182 -10.19 1.27 -28.96
C ASP A 182 -9.23 0.42 -28.13
N ALA A 183 -7.99 0.33 -28.60
CA ALA A 183 -7.05 -0.69 -28.16
C ALA A 183 -6.48 -0.37 -26.77
N LEU A 184 -6.70 -1.29 -25.82
CA LEU A 184 -5.82 -1.45 -24.67
C LEU A 184 -4.41 -1.77 -25.19
N THR A 185 -3.46 -0.87 -24.96
CA THR A 185 -2.04 -1.15 -25.24
C THR A 185 -1.42 -1.82 -24.02
N ILE A 186 -0.93 -3.05 -24.21
CA ILE A 186 -0.19 -3.77 -23.18
C ILE A 186 1.29 -3.40 -23.33
N ASN A 187 1.93 -2.93 -22.25
CA ASN A 187 3.35 -2.61 -22.28
C ASN A 187 4.21 -3.89 -22.32
N ASN A 188 5.53 -3.75 -22.51
CA ASN A 188 6.45 -4.90 -22.59
C ASN A 188 6.58 -5.71 -21.27
N GLN A 189 5.93 -5.28 -20.19
CA GLN A 189 5.88 -5.95 -18.89
C GLN A 189 4.54 -6.65 -18.63
N GLY A 190 3.56 -6.52 -19.54
CA GLY A 190 2.26 -7.19 -19.44
C GLY A 190 1.15 -6.35 -18.82
N GLU A 191 1.38 -5.06 -18.54
CA GLU A 191 0.38 -4.18 -17.93
C GLU A 191 -0.47 -3.45 -18.98
N PRO A 192 -1.81 -3.40 -18.83
CA PRO A 192 -2.68 -2.63 -19.71
C PRO A 192 -2.62 -1.14 -19.40
N MET A 193 -2.21 -0.33 -20.38
CA MET A 193 -2.29 1.13 -20.32
C MET A 193 -3.59 1.63 -20.93
N ALA A 194 -4.23 2.60 -20.28
CA ALA A 194 -5.26 3.42 -20.89
C ALA A 194 -4.62 4.49 -21.78
N LEU A 195 -5.23 4.79 -22.92
CA LEU A 195 -4.80 5.87 -23.80
C LEU A 195 -5.15 7.22 -23.16
N ASP A 196 -4.17 8.09 -22.92
CA ASP A 196 -4.43 9.43 -22.39
C ASP A 196 -5.14 10.28 -23.45
N LEU A 197 -6.42 10.56 -23.19
CA LEU A 197 -7.30 11.42 -23.98
C LEU A 197 -7.80 12.62 -23.17
N GLY A 198 -6.98 13.16 -22.26
CA GLY A 198 -7.08 14.55 -21.79
C GLY A 198 -8.39 14.97 -21.11
N ALA A 199 -9.15 14.03 -20.54
CA ALA A 199 -10.41 14.30 -19.85
C ALA A 199 -10.16 14.70 -18.38
N LYS A 200 -10.97 15.65 -17.87
CA LYS A 200 -10.82 16.17 -16.49
C LYS A 200 -11.30 15.14 -15.45
N GLU A 201 -10.55 15.02 -14.34
CA GLU A 201 -10.59 13.97 -13.31
C GLU A 201 -11.89 13.78 -12.49
N ASN A 202 -13.08 14.17 -12.96
CA ASN A 202 -14.34 13.98 -12.22
C ASN A 202 -15.53 13.51 -13.08
N GLU A 203 -15.32 13.12 -14.33
CA GLU A 203 -16.28 12.32 -15.07
C GLU A 203 -15.68 10.95 -15.35
N VAL A 204 -16.13 9.91 -14.62
CA VAL A 204 -16.05 8.53 -15.11
C VAL A 204 -17.10 8.37 -16.20
N ARG A 205 -16.89 9.08 -17.31
CA ARG A 205 -17.37 8.61 -18.60
C ARG A 205 -16.50 7.41 -18.92
N LEU A 206 -17.00 6.23 -18.55
CA LEU A 206 -16.88 5.08 -19.43
C LEU A 206 -17.30 5.62 -20.80
N ASN A 207 -16.34 5.91 -21.69
CA ASN A 207 -16.67 6.41 -23.02
C ASN A 207 -17.50 5.30 -23.67
N ALA A 208 -18.81 5.53 -23.76
CA ALA A 208 -19.78 4.54 -24.22
C ALA A 208 -19.23 3.94 -25.52
N THR A 209 -19.03 2.62 -25.52
CA THR A 209 -18.22 1.92 -26.52
C THR A 209 -18.77 2.26 -27.90
N PHE A 210 -18.08 3.12 -28.65
CA PHE A 210 -18.73 3.88 -29.72
C PHE A 210 -19.03 2.97 -30.90
N ASP A 211 -20.25 2.43 -30.94
CA ASP A 211 -20.61 1.35 -31.86
C ASP A 211 -21.06 1.82 -33.25
N GLY A 212 -20.46 2.91 -33.74
CA GLY A 212 -20.53 3.36 -35.14
C GLY A 212 -21.91 3.62 -35.75
N GLY A 213 -23.00 3.54 -34.98
CA GLY A 213 -24.38 3.60 -35.48
C GLY A 213 -25.40 2.71 -34.75
N ASP A 214 -24.99 1.86 -33.80
CA ASP A 214 -25.89 0.98 -33.02
C ASP A 214 -26.03 1.42 -31.54
N PRO A 215 -26.84 2.46 -31.24
CA PRO A 215 -26.98 2.99 -29.87
C PRO A 215 -27.72 2.04 -28.91
N ASN A 216 -28.37 1.00 -29.43
CA ASN A 216 -29.07 -0.01 -28.63
C ASN A 216 -28.21 -1.26 -28.40
N PHE A 217 -27.04 -1.35 -29.04
CA PHE A 217 -26.22 -2.56 -29.09
C PHE A 217 -27.03 -3.78 -29.62
N ASP A 218 -27.96 -3.55 -30.55
CA ASP A 218 -28.84 -4.56 -31.16
C ASP A 218 -28.09 -5.61 -31.97
N ARG A 219 -26.89 -5.31 -32.48
CA ARG A 219 -26.00 -6.30 -33.11
C ARG A 219 -25.60 -7.44 -32.18
N PHE A 220 -25.61 -7.19 -30.87
CA PHE A 220 -25.34 -8.17 -29.82
C PHE A 220 -26.61 -8.86 -29.32
N SER A 221 -27.80 -8.49 -29.80
CA SER A 221 -29.00 -9.28 -29.54
C SER A 221 -28.87 -10.66 -30.19
N ILE A 222 -29.39 -11.68 -29.51
CA ILE A 222 -29.45 -13.06 -29.99
C ILE A 222 -30.90 -13.52 -29.87
N LYS A 223 -31.50 -13.92 -30.97
CA LYS A 223 -32.88 -14.43 -31.01
C LYS A 223 -32.90 -15.92 -30.72
N ASP A 224 -34.02 -16.40 -30.19
CA ASP A 224 -34.22 -17.81 -29.81
C ASP A 224 -33.86 -18.81 -30.92
N TYR A 225 -34.17 -18.50 -32.18
CA TYR A 225 -33.88 -19.36 -33.33
C TYR A 225 -32.41 -19.32 -33.80
N GLU A 226 -31.60 -18.39 -33.30
CA GLU A 226 -30.16 -18.27 -33.62
C GLU A 226 -29.32 -19.14 -32.66
N VAL A 227 -29.88 -19.52 -31.51
CA VAL A 227 -29.23 -20.40 -30.53
C VAL A 227 -29.42 -21.87 -30.91
N LYS A 228 -28.43 -22.42 -31.61
CA LYS A 228 -28.42 -23.87 -31.91
C LYS A 228 -28.25 -24.72 -30.66
N GLU A 229 -29.00 -25.81 -30.55
CA GLU A 229 -28.93 -26.77 -29.43
C GLU A 229 -27.53 -27.38 -29.28
N GLU A 230 -26.89 -27.76 -30.40
CA GLU A 230 -25.49 -28.21 -30.46
C GLU A 230 -24.51 -27.19 -29.84
N SER A 231 -24.73 -25.89 -30.05
CA SER A 231 -23.92 -24.84 -29.43
C SER A 231 -24.13 -24.75 -27.92
N VAL A 232 -25.34 -25.02 -27.42
CA VAL A 232 -25.64 -25.07 -25.97
C VAL A 232 -25.02 -26.29 -25.31
N ILE A 233 -25.03 -27.45 -25.97
CA ILE A 233 -24.37 -28.67 -25.47
C ILE A 233 -22.85 -28.46 -25.46
N GLY A 234 -22.28 -27.92 -26.54
CA GLY A 234 -20.85 -27.62 -26.63
C GLY A 234 -20.38 -26.50 -25.71
N SER A 235 -21.27 -25.60 -25.27
CA SER A 235 -20.90 -24.53 -24.32
C SER A 235 -20.74 -25.05 -22.89
N GLN A 236 -21.51 -26.07 -22.49
CA GLN A 236 -21.42 -26.70 -21.16
C GLN A 236 -20.06 -27.36 -20.88
N GLN A 237 -19.31 -27.71 -21.93
CA GLN A 237 -17.97 -28.31 -21.83
C GLN A 237 -16.85 -27.26 -21.74
N LYS A 238 -17.16 -25.96 -21.87
CA LYS A 238 -16.16 -24.89 -21.85
C LYS A 238 -15.89 -24.40 -20.44
N VAL A 239 -14.63 -24.06 -20.19
CA VAL A 239 -14.24 -23.26 -19.02
C VAL A 239 -14.53 -21.79 -19.33
N TYR A 240 -15.25 -21.12 -18.45
CA TYR A 240 -15.50 -19.69 -18.52
C TYR A 240 -14.58 -18.97 -17.54
N LEU A 241 -13.85 -17.97 -18.04
CA LEU A 241 -13.15 -17.03 -17.18
C LEU A 241 -14.17 -16.02 -16.67
N GLU A 242 -14.35 -15.92 -15.36
CA GLU A 242 -15.17 -14.88 -14.75
C GLU A 242 -14.44 -13.54 -14.88
N PHE A 243 -15.11 -12.54 -15.45
CA PHE A 243 -14.61 -11.17 -15.38
C PHE A 243 -14.67 -10.68 -13.92
N PRO A 244 -13.68 -9.88 -13.47
CA PRO A 244 -13.72 -9.33 -12.12
C PRO A 244 -14.94 -8.43 -11.93
N MET A 245 -15.48 -8.43 -10.71
CA MET A 245 -16.54 -7.50 -10.32
C MET A 245 -16.14 -6.05 -10.64
N LEU A 246 -17.00 -5.32 -11.35
CA LEU A 246 -16.81 -3.89 -11.52
C LEU A 246 -17.02 -3.22 -10.17
N LYS A 247 -16.02 -2.44 -9.72
CA LYS A 247 -16.13 -1.66 -8.49
C LYS A 247 -16.57 -0.24 -8.82
N ASN A 248 -17.42 0.32 -7.98
CA ASN A 248 -17.67 1.76 -7.97
C ASN A 248 -16.80 2.38 -6.89
N ASP A 249 -15.51 2.51 -7.22
CA ASP A 249 -14.48 3.01 -6.31
C ASP A 249 -14.74 4.50 -6.02
N THR A 250 -14.93 4.83 -4.75
CA THR A 250 -15.01 6.24 -4.30
C THR A 250 -13.58 6.71 -4.02
N PRO A 251 -13.02 7.69 -4.77
CA PRO A 251 -11.62 8.12 -4.63
C PRO A 251 -11.40 9.04 -3.41
N TYR A 252 -11.97 8.68 -2.26
CA TYR A 252 -12.01 9.51 -1.06
C TYR A 252 -10.60 9.78 -0.51
N PHE A 253 -9.68 8.82 -0.63
CA PHE A 253 -8.28 9.03 -0.27
C PHE A 253 -7.61 10.13 -1.11
N GLY A 254 -7.73 10.05 -2.44
CA GLY A 254 -7.25 11.11 -3.36
C GLY A 254 -7.94 12.45 -3.14
N LEU A 255 -9.23 12.45 -2.75
CA LEU A 255 -9.97 13.66 -2.41
C LEU A 255 -9.46 14.33 -1.13
N LEU A 256 -8.98 13.56 -0.14
CA LEU A 256 -8.33 14.10 1.05
C LEU A 256 -6.93 14.62 0.76
N GLN A 257 -6.17 13.92 -0.10
CA GLN A 257 -4.82 14.33 -0.50
C GLN A 257 -4.82 15.62 -1.33
N SER A 258 -5.79 15.79 -2.23
CA SER A 258 -5.99 17.02 -3.01
C SER A 258 -6.56 18.20 -2.20
N ARG A 259 -6.91 17.98 -0.93
CA ARG A 259 -7.47 18.99 -0.01
C ARG A 259 -6.68 19.07 1.30
N PRO A 260 -5.39 19.45 1.25
CA PRO A 260 -4.60 19.67 2.46
C PRO A 260 -5.16 20.83 3.30
N PRO A 261 -4.97 20.82 4.62
CA PRO A 261 -5.38 21.91 5.49
C PRO A 261 -4.55 23.17 5.21
N VAL A 262 -5.18 24.33 5.37
CA VAL A 262 -4.47 25.62 5.32
C VAL A 262 -4.00 25.95 6.71
N TYR A 263 -2.68 25.98 6.91
CA TYR A 263 -2.04 26.47 8.13
C TYR A 263 -1.81 27.97 8.01
N GLN A 264 -2.07 28.74 9.07
CA GLN A 264 -1.91 30.19 9.06
C GLN A 264 -1.33 30.68 10.38
N ILE A 265 -0.19 31.37 10.30
CA ILE A 265 0.38 32.13 11.41
C ILE A 265 0.37 33.61 11.03
N LEU A 266 -0.42 34.40 11.76
CA LEU A 266 -0.41 35.86 11.62
C LEU A 266 0.91 36.43 12.17
N ALA A 267 1.43 37.46 11.51
CA ALA A 267 2.68 38.09 11.92
C ALA A 267 2.55 38.84 13.26
N GLN A 268 3.50 38.62 14.16
CA GLN A 268 3.65 39.33 15.43
C GLN A 268 5.14 39.62 15.65
N ASP A 269 5.47 40.70 16.35
CA ASP A 269 6.87 41.08 16.60
C ASP A 269 7.47 40.37 17.82
N THR A 270 7.43 39.04 17.82
CA THR A 270 8.07 38.19 18.83
C THR A 270 9.02 37.21 18.16
N ASP A 271 10.08 36.80 18.87
CA ASP A 271 11.02 35.78 18.36
C ASP A 271 10.28 34.45 18.11
N GLU A 272 9.44 34.00 19.04
CA GLU A 272 8.61 32.79 18.90
C GLU A 272 7.75 32.82 17.62
N ASN A 273 7.05 33.92 17.33
CA ASN A 273 6.26 34.05 16.11
C ASN A 273 7.14 33.98 14.84
N LYS A 274 8.31 34.61 14.86
CA LYS A 274 9.28 34.55 13.75
C LYS A 274 9.76 33.11 13.51
N GLN A 275 10.06 32.35 14.57
CA GLN A 275 10.44 30.94 14.45
C GLN A 275 9.28 30.04 13.99
N ALA A 276 8.06 30.26 14.49
CA ALA A 276 6.88 29.52 14.05
C ALA A 276 6.56 29.80 12.56
N ARG A 277 6.72 31.05 12.10
CA ARG A 277 6.57 31.43 10.68
C ARG A 277 7.68 30.87 9.79
N LEU A 278 8.90 30.71 10.31
CA LEU A 278 9.97 29.98 9.63
C LEU A 278 9.58 28.51 9.41
N LEU A 279 9.03 27.84 10.44
CA LEU A 279 8.52 26.47 10.32
C LEU A 279 7.42 26.36 9.25
N LEU A 280 6.41 27.25 9.28
CA LEU A 280 5.37 27.29 8.23
C LEU A 280 5.99 27.47 6.83
N THR A 281 6.96 28.38 6.68
CA THR A 281 7.65 28.61 5.40
C THR A 281 8.42 27.36 4.93
N LEU A 282 9.10 26.64 5.83
CA LEU A 282 9.81 25.41 5.49
C LEU A 282 8.85 24.29 5.05
N PHE A 283 7.69 24.18 5.72
CA PHE A 283 6.62 23.24 5.37
C PHE A 283 6.01 23.55 3.99
N GLU A 284 5.61 24.81 3.75
CA GLU A 284 5.06 25.26 2.45
C GLU A 284 6.04 25.08 1.29
N LYS A 285 7.35 25.21 1.54
CA LYS A 285 8.41 24.96 0.55
C LYS A 285 8.82 23.48 0.45
N LYS A 286 8.07 22.57 1.07
CA LYS A 286 8.34 21.11 1.12
C LYS A 286 9.74 20.74 1.59
N ARG A 287 10.39 21.57 2.40
CA ARG A 287 11.74 21.30 2.94
C ARG A 287 11.65 20.41 4.18
N TYR A 288 10.96 19.27 4.07
CA TYR A 288 10.52 18.46 5.22
C TYR A 288 11.69 18.04 6.12
N ASN A 289 12.83 17.63 5.57
CA ASN A 289 14.01 17.26 6.37
C ASN A 289 14.60 18.42 7.20
N VAL A 290 14.54 19.66 6.70
CA VAL A 290 14.99 20.86 7.43
C VAL A 290 13.92 21.29 8.44
N PHE A 291 12.66 21.23 8.03
CA PHE A 291 11.49 21.49 8.86
C PHE A 291 11.50 20.59 10.11
N LEU A 292 11.60 19.26 9.95
CA LEU A 292 11.59 18.30 11.07
C LEU A 292 12.70 18.58 12.09
N LYS A 293 13.94 18.83 11.64
CA LYS A 293 15.05 19.23 12.52
C LYS A 293 14.79 20.56 13.24
N THR A 294 14.12 21.51 12.60
CA THR A 294 13.77 22.80 13.19
C THR A 294 12.60 22.68 14.18
N VAL A 295 11.67 21.74 13.96
CA VAL A 295 10.56 21.44 14.88
C VAL A 295 11.09 20.93 16.23
N GLU A 296 12.06 20.02 16.23
CA GLU A 296 12.68 19.51 17.46
C GLU A 296 13.33 20.63 18.29
N TRP A 297 14.07 21.53 17.63
CA TRP A 297 14.63 22.71 18.28
C TRP A 297 13.55 23.65 18.82
N PHE A 298 12.46 23.87 18.06
CA PHE A 298 11.35 24.73 18.47
C PHE A 298 10.66 24.20 19.73
N TYR A 299 10.37 22.90 19.81
CA TYR A 299 9.75 22.29 20.99
C TYR A 299 10.65 22.41 22.24
N ASN A 300 11.96 22.27 22.09
CA ASN A 300 12.91 22.43 23.20
C ASN A 300 13.02 23.88 23.68
N LYS A 301 12.92 24.86 22.77
CA LYS A 301 13.02 26.30 23.11
C LYS A 301 11.70 26.91 23.59
N TYR A 302 10.56 26.46 23.08
CA TYR A 302 9.23 27.00 23.40
C TYR A 302 8.23 25.87 23.78
N PRO A 303 8.46 25.15 24.90
CA PRO A 303 7.66 23.99 25.29
C PRO A 303 6.19 24.31 25.65
N GLU A 304 5.86 25.58 25.88
CA GLU A 304 4.50 26.08 26.17
C GLU A 304 3.96 27.00 25.06
N SER A 305 4.53 26.94 23.85
CA SER A 305 4.13 27.79 22.72
C SER A 305 2.65 27.66 22.32
N ALA A 306 2.03 28.78 21.97
CA ALA A 306 0.68 28.81 21.41
C ALA A 306 0.57 28.13 20.03
N TYR A 307 1.70 27.93 19.34
CA TYR A 307 1.75 27.34 17.99
C TYR A 307 1.90 25.81 17.99
N LEU A 308 2.04 25.17 19.16
CA LEU A 308 2.37 23.73 19.26
C LEU A 308 1.36 22.80 18.58
N GLU A 309 0.05 23.05 18.71
CA GLU A 309 -0.98 22.23 18.05
C GLU A 309 -0.75 22.19 16.54
N MET A 310 -0.67 23.37 15.94
CA MET A 310 -0.53 23.52 14.51
C MET A 310 0.82 23.00 14.00
N ILE A 311 1.91 23.18 14.76
CA ILE A 311 3.22 22.63 14.43
C ILE A 311 3.22 21.09 14.52
N GLN A 312 2.51 20.48 15.48
CA GLN A 312 2.36 19.02 15.55
C GLN A 312 1.55 18.47 14.37
N PHE A 313 0.48 19.15 13.94
CA PHE A 313 -0.23 18.78 12.72
C PHE A 313 0.64 18.94 11.46
N MET A 314 1.40 20.03 11.32
CA MET A 314 2.38 20.19 10.23
C MET A 314 3.47 19.11 10.28
N GLN A 315 3.90 18.68 11.47
CA GLN A 315 4.85 17.58 11.64
C GLN A 315 4.30 16.25 11.14
N ALA A 316 3.06 15.93 11.50
CA ALA A 316 2.42 14.71 11.04
C ALA A 316 2.15 14.73 9.53
N ASP A 317 1.64 15.84 8.98
CA ASP A 317 1.45 16.03 7.53
C ASP A 317 2.79 16.01 6.76
N ALA A 318 3.90 16.49 7.34
CA ALA A 318 5.23 16.40 6.73
C ALA A 318 5.74 14.95 6.69
N THR A 319 5.61 14.19 7.77
CA THR A 319 5.97 12.76 7.78
C THR A 319 5.08 11.93 6.84
N PHE A 320 3.80 12.30 6.70
CA PHE A 320 2.89 11.67 5.76
C PHE A 320 3.23 12.02 4.30
N ALA A 321 3.68 13.24 4.02
CA ALA A 321 4.17 13.63 2.69
C ALA A 321 5.45 12.84 2.32
N ILE A 322 6.38 12.65 3.26
CA ILE A 322 7.55 11.78 3.07
C ILE A 322 7.10 10.36 2.72
N TRP A 323 6.18 9.76 3.50
CA TRP A 323 5.62 8.44 3.15
C TRP A 323 5.00 8.40 1.74
N LEU A 324 4.27 9.44 1.33
CA LEU A 324 3.70 9.50 -0.01
C LEU A 324 4.75 9.54 -1.11
N GLU A 325 5.95 10.04 -0.84
CA GLU A 325 7.09 10.07 -1.76
C GLU A 325 7.87 8.74 -1.73
N THR A 326 8.18 8.18 -0.56
CA THR A 326 9.02 6.96 -0.40
C THR A 326 8.25 5.65 -0.57
N LYS A 327 6.96 5.63 -0.27
CA LYS A 327 6.10 4.43 -0.09
C LYS A 327 6.61 3.43 0.97
N ASN A 328 7.60 3.79 1.77
CA ASN A 328 8.22 2.92 2.76
C ASN A 328 7.27 2.62 3.95
N ALA A 329 7.36 1.43 4.53
CA ALA A 329 6.52 0.99 5.64
C ALA A 329 6.77 1.78 6.94
N ASP A 330 8.02 2.08 7.27
CA ASP A 330 8.44 2.77 8.49
C ASP A 330 8.08 4.25 8.45
N ASP A 331 8.09 4.87 7.27
CA ASP A 331 7.61 6.24 7.07
C ASP A 331 6.09 6.34 7.30
N PHE A 332 5.31 5.34 6.83
CA PHE A 332 3.88 5.27 7.15
C PHE A 332 3.65 5.10 8.65
N ASP A 333 4.36 4.17 9.28
CA ASP A 333 4.19 3.88 10.71
C ASP A 333 4.59 5.10 11.55
N THR A 334 5.63 5.83 11.14
CA THR A 334 6.02 7.13 11.69
C THR A 334 4.93 8.18 11.52
N ALA A 335 4.36 8.33 10.32
CA ALA A 335 3.27 9.27 10.06
C ALA A 335 2.00 8.95 10.87
N MET A 336 1.61 7.68 10.94
CA MET A 336 0.47 7.22 11.73
C MET A 336 0.70 7.39 13.23
N LEU A 337 1.92 7.20 13.72
CA LEU A 337 2.30 7.48 15.11
C LEU A 337 2.18 8.98 15.40
N ARG A 338 2.73 9.86 14.54
CA ARG A 338 2.66 11.31 14.71
C ARG A 338 1.22 11.82 14.68
N TYR A 339 0.39 11.33 13.76
CA TYR A 339 -1.03 11.66 13.78
C TYR A 339 -1.73 11.19 15.05
N ARG A 340 -1.50 9.94 15.48
CA ARG A 340 -2.12 9.40 16.70
C ARG A 340 -1.76 10.23 17.93
N GLN A 341 -0.47 10.54 18.12
CA GLN A 341 0.03 11.39 19.20
C GLN A 341 -0.61 12.80 19.16
N THR A 342 -0.72 13.39 17.97
CA THR A 342 -1.34 14.71 17.78
C THR A 342 -2.84 14.68 18.12
N LEU A 343 -3.57 13.65 17.68
CA LEU A 343 -5.01 13.49 17.94
C LEU A 343 -5.33 13.11 19.40
N GLU A 344 -4.43 12.40 20.08
CA GLU A 344 -4.53 12.13 21.53
C GLU A 344 -4.30 13.40 22.35
N LYS A 345 -3.37 14.27 21.94
CA LYS A 345 -3.08 15.54 22.62
C LYS A 345 -4.11 16.64 22.32
N TYR A 346 -4.64 16.69 21.09
CA TYR A 346 -5.58 17.72 20.62
C TYR A 346 -6.91 17.10 20.15
N PRO A 347 -7.66 16.38 21.02
CA PRO A 347 -8.83 15.60 20.62
C PRO A 347 -10.02 16.43 20.12
N ASN A 348 -10.02 17.74 20.39
CA ASN A 348 -11.05 18.69 19.96
C ASN A 348 -10.59 19.63 18.82
N SER A 349 -9.41 19.38 18.22
CA SER A 349 -8.91 20.18 17.10
C SER A 349 -9.90 20.20 15.93
N PRO A 350 -10.07 21.33 15.21
CA PRO A 350 -10.80 21.35 13.94
C PRO A 350 -10.25 20.37 12.90
N LEU A 351 -8.98 19.97 13.01
CA LEU A 351 -8.34 19.01 12.11
C LEU A 351 -8.62 17.54 12.47
N MET A 352 -9.24 17.25 13.62
CA MET A 352 -9.53 15.88 14.09
C MET A 352 -10.21 15.01 13.03
N GLU A 353 -11.34 15.46 12.48
CA GLU A 353 -12.13 14.67 11.54
C GLU A 353 -11.39 14.42 10.22
N ARG A 354 -10.74 15.44 9.64
CA ARG A 354 -9.93 15.30 8.42
C ARG A 354 -8.77 14.33 8.63
N THR A 355 -8.05 14.46 9.74
CA THR A 355 -6.88 13.63 10.04
C THR A 355 -7.29 12.18 10.33
N MET A 356 -8.38 11.96 11.06
CA MET A 356 -8.93 10.62 11.30
C MET A 356 -9.33 9.93 10.00
N MET A 357 -10.00 10.64 9.08
CA MET A 357 -10.31 10.09 7.75
C MET A 357 -9.02 9.78 6.98
N LEU A 358 -8.05 10.69 6.96
CA LEU A 358 -6.78 10.50 6.24
C LEU A 358 -6.03 9.26 6.74
N MET A 359 -5.89 9.09 8.05
CA MET A 359 -5.29 7.90 8.66
C MET A 359 -6.02 6.62 8.23
N GLY A 360 -7.35 6.59 8.35
CA GLY A 360 -8.12 5.38 8.11
C GLY A 360 -8.21 4.97 6.65
N PHE A 361 -8.31 5.93 5.72
CA PHE A 361 -8.22 5.64 4.30
C PHE A 361 -6.79 5.27 3.87
N ALA A 362 -5.74 5.94 4.38
CA ALA A 362 -4.36 5.51 4.11
C ALA A 362 -4.09 4.08 4.57
N THR A 363 -4.62 3.70 5.74
CA THR A 363 -4.55 2.34 6.28
C THR A 363 -5.31 1.33 5.42
N LEU A 364 -6.48 1.72 4.90
CA LEU A 364 -7.31 0.89 4.01
C LEU A 364 -6.61 0.62 2.67
N GLU A 365 -6.04 1.66 2.05
CA GLU A 365 -5.33 1.55 0.77
C GLU A 365 -4.04 0.74 0.89
N ARG A 366 -3.30 0.84 2.02
CA ARG A 366 -2.15 -0.02 2.33
C ARG A 366 -2.53 -1.49 2.55
N GLY A 367 -3.82 -1.80 2.72
CA GLY A 367 -4.33 -3.15 2.92
C GLY A 367 -4.36 -3.63 4.37
N ASP A 368 -4.09 -2.77 5.35
CA ASP A 368 -4.30 -3.10 6.77
C ASP A 368 -5.78 -2.95 7.14
N TYR A 369 -6.57 -3.91 6.67
CA TYR A 369 -8.02 -3.96 6.89
C TYR A 369 -8.36 -4.08 8.39
N LEU A 370 -7.53 -4.74 9.20
CA LEU A 370 -7.74 -4.87 10.65
C LEU A 370 -7.41 -3.58 11.40
N GLY A 371 -6.38 -2.83 10.99
CA GLY A 371 -6.08 -1.49 11.47
C GLY A 371 -7.18 -0.50 11.11
N THR A 372 -7.68 -0.54 9.87
CA THR A 372 -8.81 0.28 9.40
C THR A 372 -10.05 0.06 10.25
N LEU A 373 -10.43 -1.21 10.49
CA LEU A 373 -11.55 -1.56 11.37
C LEU A 373 -11.33 -1.00 12.78
N ARG A 374 -10.17 -1.24 13.38
CA ARG A 374 -9.85 -0.78 14.74
C ARG A 374 -9.92 0.75 14.86
N LEU A 375 -9.37 1.47 13.89
CA LEU A 375 -9.31 2.93 13.89
C LEU A 375 -10.72 3.53 13.76
N PHE A 376 -11.47 3.17 12.71
CA PHE A 376 -12.80 3.75 12.48
C PHE A 376 -13.82 3.29 13.52
N GLN A 377 -13.77 2.04 14.02
CA GLN A 377 -14.65 1.61 15.12
C GLN A 377 -14.37 2.39 16.41
N SER A 378 -13.09 2.62 16.76
CA SER A 378 -12.74 3.44 17.93
C SER A 378 -13.15 4.91 17.75
N HIS A 379 -13.00 5.47 16.54
CA HIS A 379 -13.49 6.82 16.22
C HIS A 379 -15.00 6.92 16.41
N LEU A 380 -15.79 6.05 15.79
CA LEU A 380 -17.25 6.09 15.86
C LEU A 380 -17.80 5.78 17.26
N GLN A 381 -17.07 4.98 18.07
CA GLN A 381 -17.39 4.78 19.48
C GLN A 381 -17.19 6.08 20.30
N LYS A 382 -16.08 6.80 20.07
CA LYS A 382 -15.75 8.05 20.78
C LYS A 382 -16.50 9.28 20.25
N ARG A 383 -16.87 9.27 18.97
CA ARG A 383 -17.56 10.34 18.23
C ARG A 383 -18.76 9.80 17.43
N PRO A 384 -19.84 9.32 18.08
CA PRO A 384 -21.00 8.75 17.38
C PRO A 384 -21.75 9.72 16.46
N GLN A 385 -21.53 11.03 16.63
CA GLN A 385 -22.10 12.11 15.81
C GLN A 385 -21.04 12.77 14.88
N SER A 386 -19.95 12.06 14.54
CA SER A 386 -18.98 12.54 13.54
C SER A 386 -19.70 12.90 12.23
N PRO A 387 -19.37 14.04 11.58
CA PRO A 387 -19.91 14.39 10.27
C PRO A 387 -19.52 13.38 9.18
N ASN A 388 -18.45 12.61 9.38
CA ASN A 388 -17.99 11.55 8.48
C ASN A 388 -18.46 10.15 8.90
N ARG A 389 -19.48 10.04 9.77
CA ARG A 389 -19.97 8.77 10.33
C ARG A 389 -20.18 7.69 9.26
N ASP A 390 -20.92 8.02 8.20
CA ASP A 390 -21.30 7.03 7.20
C ASP A 390 -20.16 6.71 6.21
N ILE A 391 -19.29 7.69 5.93
CA ILE A 391 -18.04 7.50 5.18
C ILE A 391 -17.12 6.49 5.88
N ALA A 392 -16.94 6.65 7.20
CA ALA A 392 -16.18 5.69 8.02
C ALA A 392 -16.84 4.30 8.05
N ARG A 393 -18.18 4.22 8.02
CA ARG A 393 -18.91 2.94 7.97
C ARG A 393 -18.77 2.24 6.61
N PHE A 394 -18.74 2.98 5.51
CA PHE A 394 -18.39 2.40 4.20
C PHE A 394 -16.97 1.85 4.19
N ALA A 395 -16.00 2.56 4.77
CA ALA A 395 -14.64 2.05 4.91
C ALA A 395 -14.56 0.80 5.79
N ILE A 396 -15.34 0.72 6.88
CA ILE A 396 -15.49 -0.48 7.71
C ILE A 396 -16.09 -1.65 6.90
N SER A 397 -17.15 -1.41 6.12
CA SER A 397 -17.79 -2.44 5.29
C SER A 397 -16.83 -2.97 4.21
N ASN A 398 -16.08 -2.07 3.54
CA ASN A 398 -15.04 -2.43 2.58
C ASN A 398 -13.92 -3.24 3.26
N ALA A 399 -13.43 -2.81 4.42
CA ALA A 399 -12.41 -3.55 5.18
C ALA A 399 -12.89 -4.96 5.56
N TYR A 400 -14.15 -5.14 5.97
CA TYR A 400 -14.74 -6.46 6.22
C TYR A 400 -14.85 -7.31 4.94
N MET A 401 -15.30 -6.73 3.82
CA MET A 401 -15.35 -7.42 2.51
C MET A 401 -13.98 -7.93 2.06
N LYS A 402 -12.94 -7.12 2.25
CA LYS A 402 -11.54 -7.43 1.87
C LYS A 402 -10.94 -8.59 2.67
N ILE A 403 -11.44 -8.86 3.87
CA ILE A 403 -11.10 -10.03 4.68
C ILE A 403 -12.18 -11.13 4.65
N SER A 404 -13.04 -11.11 3.63
CA SER A 404 -14.13 -12.08 3.38
C SER A 404 -15.16 -12.22 4.53
N ARG A 405 -15.30 -11.19 5.37
CA ARG A 405 -16.30 -11.09 6.45
C ARG A 405 -17.58 -10.43 5.93
N TYR A 406 -18.21 -11.10 4.96
CA TYR A 406 -19.32 -10.54 4.17
C TYR A 406 -20.58 -10.26 5.00
N ASP A 407 -20.87 -11.07 6.03
CA ASP A 407 -22.06 -10.89 6.85
C ASP A 407 -21.94 -9.66 7.78
N GLU A 408 -20.74 -9.39 8.31
CA GLU A 408 -20.46 -8.16 9.07
C GLU A 408 -20.45 -6.92 8.16
N ALA A 409 -19.95 -7.06 6.93
CA ALA A 409 -20.02 -6.00 5.92
C ALA A 409 -21.48 -5.67 5.55
N LEU A 410 -22.33 -6.68 5.36
CA LEU A 410 -23.77 -6.55 5.14
C LEU A 410 -24.48 -5.92 6.35
N GLN A 411 -24.13 -6.33 7.58
CA GLN A 411 -24.68 -5.72 8.80
C GLN A 411 -24.41 -4.22 8.84
N VAL A 412 -23.18 -3.79 8.51
CA VAL A 412 -22.82 -2.37 8.49
C VAL A 412 -23.60 -1.61 7.40
N LEU A 413 -23.74 -2.16 6.18
CA LEU A 413 -24.54 -1.54 5.11
C LEU A 413 -26.02 -1.44 5.48
N GLY A 414 -26.61 -2.50 6.03
CA GLY A 414 -28.00 -2.51 6.49
C GLY A 414 -28.25 -1.47 7.60
N GLN A 415 -27.28 -1.27 8.50
CA GLN A 415 -27.37 -0.19 9.48
C GLN A 415 -27.34 1.19 8.80
N ILE A 416 -26.45 1.46 7.83
CA ILE A 416 -26.41 2.73 7.08
C ILE A 416 -27.76 3.00 6.40
N GLU A 417 -28.31 2.01 5.70
CA GLU A 417 -29.60 2.12 5.01
C GLU A 417 -30.75 2.45 5.99
N SER A 418 -30.69 1.92 7.21
CA SER A 418 -31.71 2.11 8.25
C SER A 418 -31.60 3.43 9.03
N ASP A 419 -30.38 3.88 9.36
CA ASP A 419 -30.15 4.90 10.40
C ASP A 419 -29.42 6.18 9.93
N SER A 420 -28.95 6.21 8.67
CA SER A 420 -28.28 7.40 8.15
C SER A 420 -29.25 8.57 8.01
N LYS A 421 -28.73 9.78 8.23
CA LYS A 421 -29.42 11.04 7.96
C LYS A 421 -29.16 11.55 6.53
N ASP A 422 -28.18 11.00 5.83
CA ASP A 422 -27.87 11.32 4.44
C ASP A 422 -28.54 10.30 3.51
N GLU A 423 -29.46 10.77 2.67
CA GLU A 423 -30.13 9.90 1.71
C GLU A 423 -29.15 9.32 0.67
N LYS A 424 -28.06 10.03 0.34
CA LYS A 424 -27.02 9.50 -0.56
C LYS A 424 -26.33 8.28 0.05
N ALA A 425 -26.06 8.30 1.35
CA ALA A 425 -25.47 7.16 2.05
C ALA A 425 -26.43 5.96 2.10
N LYS A 426 -27.75 6.16 2.28
CA LYS A 426 -28.71 5.05 2.19
C LYS A 426 -28.77 4.44 0.79
N ILE A 427 -28.78 5.28 -0.24
CA ILE A 427 -28.75 4.86 -1.64
C ILE A 427 -27.48 4.02 -1.91
N GLN A 428 -26.31 4.55 -1.59
CA GLN A 428 -25.03 3.86 -1.78
C GLN A 428 -24.97 2.53 -1.02
N ALA A 429 -25.48 2.48 0.21
CA ALA A 429 -25.55 1.25 0.99
C ALA A 429 -26.47 0.19 0.35
N ALA A 430 -27.63 0.59 -0.20
CA ALA A 430 -28.54 -0.32 -0.88
C ALA A 430 -27.90 -0.96 -2.13
N TYR A 431 -27.18 -0.18 -2.94
CA TYR A 431 -26.47 -0.71 -4.11
C TYR A 431 -25.28 -1.62 -3.72
N TYR A 432 -24.47 -1.22 -2.73
CA TYR A 432 -23.33 -2.03 -2.26
C TYR A 432 -23.73 -3.36 -1.59
N ARG A 433 -24.97 -3.54 -1.16
CA ARG A 433 -25.46 -4.85 -0.68
C ARG A 433 -25.45 -5.90 -1.80
N GLY A 434 -25.81 -5.51 -3.03
CA GLY A 434 -25.72 -6.40 -4.19
C GLY A 434 -24.28 -6.85 -4.46
N ASP A 435 -23.33 -5.90 -4.44
CA ASP A 435 -21.89 -6.18 -4.58
C ASP A 435 -21.42 -7.16 -3.48
N MET A 436 -21.88 -6.98 -2.24
CA MET A 436 -21.51 -7.82 -1.10
C MET A 436 -22.00 -9.27 -1.24
N TYR A 437 -23.25 -9.48 -1.67
CA TYR A 437 -23.76 -10.83 -1.94
C TYR A 437 -23.11 -11.47 -3.17
N TYR A 438 -22.72 -10.68 -4.17
CA TYR A 438 -21.96 -11.17 -5.32
C TYR A 438 -20.57 -11.68 -4.88
N GLN A 439 -19.85 -10.89 -4.07
CA GLN A 439 -18.57 -11.29 -3.46
C GLN A 439 -18.70 -12.51 -2.52
N LYS A 440 -19.82 -12.62 -1.80
CA LYS A 440 -20.17 -13.79 -0.96
C LYS A 440 -20.46 -15.07 -1.78
N LYS A 441 -20.52 -14.98 -3.11
CA LYS A 441 -20.89 -16.06 -4.04
C LYS A 441 -22.35 -16.52 -3.90
N GLU A 442 -23.25 -15.59 -3.59
CA GLU A 442 -24.70 -15.80 -3.58
C GLU A 442 -25.39 -15.03 -4.74
N PRO A 443 -25.14 -15.38 -6.03
CA PRO A 443 -25.57 -14.58 -7.18
C PRO A 443 -27.09 -14.38 -7.25
N THR A 444 -27.89 -15.38 -6.88
CA THR A 444 -29.36 -15.26 -6.81
C THR A 444 -29.81 -14.20 -5.80
N THR A 445 -29.10 -14.04 -4.68
CA THR A 445 -29.37 -12.98 -3.70
C THR A 445 -28.84 -11.63 -4.20
N ALA A 446 -27.64 -11.59 -4.79
CA ALA A 446 -27.08 -10.39 -5.39
C ALA A 446 -28.03 -9.76 -6.43
N ILE A 447 -28.56 -10.55 -7.36
CA ILE A 447 -29.57 -10.12 -8.34
C ILE A 447 -30.78 -9.47 -7.66
N ARG A 448 -31.33 -10.10 -6.61
CA ARG A 448 -32.48 -9.58 -5.87
C ARG A 448 -32.19 -8.23 -5.22
N GLU A 449 -31.00 -8.08 -4.63
CA GLU A 449 -30.58 -6.86 -3.95
C GLU A 449 -30.31 -5.72 -4.94
N TYR A 450 -29.67 -5.98 -6.09
CA TYR A 450 -29.53 -4.99 -7.17
C TYR A 450 -30.89 -4.54 -7.70
N GLN A 451 -31.79 -5.47 -8.00
CA GLN A 451 -33.16 -5.15 -8.43
C GLN A 451 -33.93 -4.34 -7.38
N SER A 452 -33.74 -4.65 -6.10
CA SER A 452 -34.33 -3.90 -4.98
C SER A 452 -33.80 -2.47 -4.93
N ALA A 453 -32.48 -2.28 -5.02
CA ALA A 453 -31.83 -0.97 -5.03
C ALA A 453 -32.26 -0.13 -6.25
N GLN A 454 -32.25 -0.70 -7.45
CA GLN A 454 -32.72 -0.05 -8.69
C GLN A 454 -34.19 0.36 -8.61
N LYS A 455 -35.06 -0.49 -8.07
CA LYS A 455 -36.49 -0.20 -7.91
C LYS A 455 -36.77 0.86 -6.84
N LYS A 456 -36.00 0.85 -5.74
CA LYS A 456 -36.14 1.78 -4.61
C LYS A 456 -35.54 3.15 -4.92
N TYR A 457 -34.46 3.18 -5.71
CA TYR A 457 -33.65 4.36 -6.02
C TYR A 457 -33.31 4.49 -7.52
N PRO A 458 -34.32 4.54 -8.41
CA PRO A 458 -34.10 4.59 -9.87
C PRO A 458 -33.33 5.83 -10.32
N GLN A 459 -33.53 6.97 -9.64
CA GLN A 459 -32.84 8.24 -9.92
C GLN A 459 -31.33 8.20 -9.67
N ALA A 460 -30.84 7.15 -9.00
CA ALA A 460 -29.42 6.98 -8.69
C ALA A 460 -28.74 5.91 -9.57
N ALA A 461 -29.47 5.20 -10.44
CA ALA A 461 -28.91 4.07 -11.20
C ALA A 461 -27.64 4.43 -12.00
N SER A 462 -27.60 5.62 -12.61
CA SER A 462 -26.43 6.13 -13.35
C SER A 462 -25.20 6.46 -12.47
N GLN A 463 -25.37 6.57 -11.14
CA GLN A 463 -24.26 6.71 -10.19
C GLN A 463 -23.70 5.36 -9.74
N PHE A 464 -24.37 4.25 -10.08
CA PHE A 464 -23.99 2.87 -9.75
C PHE A 464 -23.99 1.95 -10.99
N PRO A 465 -23.23 2.29 -12.05
CA PRO A 465 -23.17 1.47 -13.27
C PRO A 465 -22.61 0.06 -12.99
N ASN A 466 -21.80 -0.08 -11.93
CA ASN A 466 -21.36 -1.36 -11.38
C ASN A 466 -22.51 -2.31 -11.07
N ALA A 467 -23.65 -1.80 -10.59
CA ALA A 467 -24.79 -2.64 -10.21
C ALA A 467 -25.37 -3.38 -11.41
N VAL A 468 -25.48 -2.74 -12.57
CA VAL A 468 -26.00 -3.37 -13.80
C VAL A 468 -24.98 -4.38 -14.35
N TYR A 469 -23.70 -4.03 -14.36
CA TYR A 469 -22.62 -4.94 -14.77
C TYR A 469 -22.54 -6.19 -13.88
N ASN A 470 -22.51 -6.00 -12.56
CA ASN A 470 -22.37 -7.10 -11.60
C ASN A 470 -23.65 -7.95 -11.53
N GLN A 471 -24.83 -7.37 -11.75
CA GLN A 471 -26.07 -8.12 -11.94
C GLN A 471 -26.04 -8.97 -13.22
N ALA A 472 -25.49 -8.45 -14.32
CA ALA A 472 -25.29 -9.21 -15.55
C ALA A 472 -24.32 -10.39 -15.36
N ALA A 473 -23.25 -10.19 -14.60
CA ALA A 473 -22.31 -11.25 -14.19
C ALA A 473 -22.97 -12.29 -13.27
N ALA A 474 -23.81 -11.86 -12.32
CA ALA A 474 -24.57 -12.76 -11.46
C ALA A 474 -25.60 -13.59 -12.25
N TYR A 475 -26.27 -13.01 -13.26
CA TYR A 475 -27.12 -13.77 -14.19
C TYR A 475 -26.34 -14.82 -14.96
N PHE A 476 -25.10 -14.50 -15.37
CA PHE A 476 -24.22 -15.47 -16.05
C PHE A 476 -23.89 -16.66 -15.15
N GLN A 477 -23.54 -16.42 -13.88
CA GLN A 477 -23.23 -17.47 -12.90
C GLN A 477 -24.42 -18.43 -12.65
N ILE A 478 -25.66 -17.92 -12.64
CA ILE A 478 -26.86 -18.77 -12.53
C ILE A 478 -27.33 -19.35 -13.88
N LYS A 479 -26.55 -19.19 -14.95
CA LYS A 479 -26.82 -19.65 -16.32
C LYS A 479 -28.04 -19.02 -16.99
N ASP A 480 -28.50 -17.87 -16.50
CA ASP A 480 -29.53 -17.06 -17.16
C ASP A 480 -28.90 -16.16 -18.23
N TYR A 481 -28.37 -16.81 -19.27
CA TYR A 481 -27.57 -16.15 -20.31
C TYR A 481 -28.34 -15.07 -21.07
N ARG A 482 -29.68 -15.17 -21.16
CA ARG A 482 -30.53 -14.14 -21.79
C ARG A 482 -30.53 -12.86 -20.96
N LYS A 483 -30.90 -12.94 -19.67
CA LYS A 483 -30.88 -11.76 -18.79
C LYS A 483 -29.47 -11.20 -18.59
N SER A 484 -28.45 -12.07 -18.60
CA SER A 484 -27.04 -11.65 -18.58
C SER A 484 -26.70 -10.79 -19.80
N LEU A 485 -27.02 -11.27 -21.01
CA LEU A 485 -26.80 -10.53 -22.26
C LEU A 485 -27.56 -9.20 -22.29
N ASP A 486 -28.84 -9.20 -21.94
CA ASP A 486 -29.67 -7.99 -21.93
C ASP A 486 -29.15 -6.95 -20.92
N ALA A 487 -28.73 -7.39 -19.72
CA ALA A 487 -28.16 -6.51 -18.71
C ALA A 487 -26.77 -5.97 -19.10
N TYR A 488 -25.92 -6.77 -19.76
CA TYR A 488 -24.67 -6.25 -20.33
C TYR A 488 -24.91 -5.24 -21.45
N ARG A 489 -25.88 -5.48 -22.34
CA ARG A 489 -26.28 -4.52 -23.36
C ARG A 489 -26.81 -3.22 -22.75
N GLU A 490 -27.55 -3.31 -21.65
CA GLU A 490 -28.05 -2.13 -20.92
C GLU A 490 -26.93 -1.35 -20.22
N PHE A 491 -25.92 -2.04 -19.68
CA PHE A 491 -24.72 -1.39 -19.13
C PHE A 491 -23.96 -0.59 -20.19
N LEU A 492 -23.86 -1.10 -21.43
CA LEU A 492 -23.15 -0.41 -22.52
C LEU A 492 -23.85 0.88 -23.01
N LYS A 493 -25.13 1.10 -22.70
CA LYS A 493 -25.91 2.30 -23.10
C LYS A 493 -25.75 3.50 -22.15
N GLN A 494 -25.12 3.31 -21.00
CA GLN A 494 -25.08 4.30 -19.89
C GLN A 494 -24.03 5.40 -20.09
#